data_AF-A0A668A4I8-F1
#
_entry.id   AF-A0A668A4I8-F1
#
_cell.length_a   1.000
_cell.length_b   1.000
_cell.length_c   1.000
_cell.angle_alpha   90.00
_cell.angle_beta   90.00
_cell.angle_gamma   90.00
#
_symmetry.space_group_name_H-M   'P 1'
#
loop_
_entity.id
_entity.type
_entity.pdbx_description
1 polymer ?
#
loop_
_entity_poly.entity_id
_entity_poly.type
_entity_poly.pdbx_seq_one_letter_code
_entity_poly.pdbx_strand_id
1 'polypeptide(L)'
;MIPVPLVVCVLGGWCAVYLTDTLLKSSVTHRNSYESWLASRGLMLSPFHVRWQTTMFNRLFAYCARINPHALFLWFSSGLVFGVIAMLGSVLLLIRTLQQTLAQMTTDNPRIAVGVCVLVESVSQCECLRQSFLFLVSLMRLQVPGVNLPTSQLAYFFIALLLSGVIHELGHAVAALREQVRVNGFGMFVFVVYPGAFVDLFTTHLNLISPTQQLRIFCAGVWHNFVLCVAALAFLFLLPLFLFPMYSTGAGALVIEVVQGSSADGPRGLSVGDIVTGLEDCPVRGVEDWAHCLSHLSHTPQTGYCSPSPPFILLLFLLRLFVAFKRLDGTMDCCSNNSLTDLCFSYIKPQNRNIKEREYACMPVRKMVTGTRVCRSDEDCITHSHAASVCVTPSLENQTRFIRVTHPPNTHMLFVGYPPHLQYAVSLTNFVPRFGFLHQDLPVFLETFCKYVVSLSGALAVVNSVPCFALDGQWMLNALLEATLVNVVTDRQRRELIGFFLLLAGSALLAANVALGLWMVTAR
;
A
#
# COMPACT_ATOMS: atom_id res chain seq x y z
N MET A 1 4.85 6.97 13.42
CA MET A 1 4.86 6.50 14.82
C MET A 1 3.45 6.11 15.22
N ILE A 2 3.24 4.97 15.91
CA ILE A 2 1.93 4.62 16.46
C ILE A 2 1.57 5.69 17.51
N PRO A 3 0.41 6.34 17.43
CA PRO A 3 0.03 7.34 18.42
C PRO A 3 -0.08 6.70 19.81
N VAL A 4 0.64 7.25 20.81
CA VAL A 4 0.61 6.80 22.21
C VAL A 4 -0.83 6.62 22.73
N PRO A 5 -1.79 7.52 22.42
CA PRO A 5 -3.19 7.32 22.79
C PRO A 5 -3.77 5.98 22.33
N LEU A 6 -3.45 5.53 21.12
CA LEU A 6 -3.95 4.26 20.59
C LEU A 6 -3.41 3.06 21.38
N VAL A 7 -2.13 3.07 21.73
CA VAL A 7 -1.52 2.02 22.56
C VAL A 7 -2.17 1.98 23.95
N VAL A 8 -2.35 3.14 24.58
CA VAL A 8 -3.01 3.26 25.89
C VAL A 8 -4.46 2.77 25.83
N CYS A 9 -5.21 3.14 24.79
CA CYS A 9 -6.58 2.68 24.60
C CYS A 9 -6.66 1.15 24.42
N VAL A 10 -5.77 0.56 23.61
CA VAL A 10 -5.75 -0.90 23.39
C VAL A 10 -5.40 -1.64 24.67
N LEU A 11 -4.30 -1.28 25.33
CA LEU A 11 -3.87 -1.95 26.56
C LEU A 11 -4.87 -1.74 27.70
N GLY A 12 -5.38 -0.51 27.87
CA GLY A 12 -6.42 -0.19 28.84
C GLY A 12 -7.72 -0.97 28.59
N GLY A 13 -8.12 -1.12 27.32
CA GLY A 13 -9.26 -1.94 26.92
C GLY A 13 -9.08 -3.42 27.28
N TRP A 14 -7.90 -3.99 27.01
CA TRP A 14 -7.59 -5.37 27.40
C TRP A 14 -7.56 -5.58 28.91
N CYS A 15 -6.98 -4.64 29.65
CA CYS A 15 -7.00 -4.66 31.10
C CYS A 15 -8.44 -4.63 31.63
N ALA A 16 -9.30 -3.77 31.09
CA ALA A 16 -10.71 -3.69 31.48
C ALA A 16 -11.46 -5.01 31.18
N VAL A 17 -11.27 -5.60 30.00
CA VAL A 17 -11.87 -6.89 29.63
C VAL A 17 -11.41 -8.00 30.57
N TYR A 18 -10.10 -8.10 30.84
CA TYR A 18 -9.53 -9.14 31.70
C TYR A 18 -9.95 -8.98 33.17
N LEU A 19 -9.97 -7.74 33.69
CA LEU A 19 -10.48 -7.45 35.03
C LEU A 19 -11.95 -7.83 35.14
N THR A 20 -12.76 -7.51 34.13
CA THR A 20 -14.19 -7.87 34.11
C THR A 20 -14.38 -9.39 34.11
N ASP A 21 -13.65 -10.12 33.27
CA ASP A 21 -13.68 -11.59 33.23
C ASP A 21 -13.27 -12.21 34.59
N THR A 22 -12.21 -11.69 35.20
CA THR A 22 -11.72 -12.14 36.51
C THR A 22 -12.75 -11.86 37.61
N LEU A 23 -13.33 -10.67 37.64
CA LEU A 23 -14.35 -10.28 38.62
C LEU A 23 -15.59 -11.18 38.51
N LEU A 24 -16.07 -11.43 37.29
CA LEU A 24 -17.23 -12.31 37.05
C LEU A 24 -16.95 -13.76 37.43
N LYS A 25 -15.74 -14.28 37.16
CA LYS A 25 -15.33 -15.63 37.58
C LYS A 25 -15.12 -15.76 39.08
N SER A 26 -14.69 -14.69 39.76
CA SER A 26 -14.54 -14.67 41.23
C SER A 26 -15.86 -14.48 41.98
N SER A 27 -16.90 -13.98 41.31
CA SER A 27 -18.19 -13.69 41.93
C SER A 27 -18.96 -14.96 42.27
N VAL A 28 -19.31 -15.12 43.55
CA VAL A 28 -20.08 -16.29 44.04
C VAL A 28 -21.45 -16.40 43.37
N THR A 29 -22.09 -15.27 43.05
CA THR A 29 -23.44 -15.23 42.48
C THR A 29 -23.44 -15.42 40.96
N HIS A 30 -22.46 -14.84 40.25
CA HIS A 30 -22.47 -14.78 38.79
C HIS A 30 -21.57 -15.81 38.11
N ARG A 31 -20.63 -16.46 38.81
CA ARG A 31 -19.66 -17.39 38.21
C ARG A 31 -20.31 -18.45 37.33
N ASN A 32 -21.23 -19.23 37.88
CA ASN A 32 -21.83 -20.37 37.16
C ASN A 32 -22.62 -19.90 35.93
N SER A 33 -23.33 -18.76 36.04
CA SER A 33 -24.08 -18.17 34.92
C SER A 33 -23.14 -17.64 33.84
N TYR A 34 -22.06 -16.97 34.23
CA TYR A 34 -21.06 -16.42 33.32
C TYR A 34 -20.25 -17.50 32.61
N GLU A 35 -19.78 -18.53 33.32
CA GLU A 35 -19.07 -19.67 32.71
C GLU A 35 -19.97 -20.46 31.76
N SER A 36 -21.23 -20.69 32.15
CA SER A 36 -22.22 -21.30 31.25
C SER A 36 -22.48 -20.43 30.02
N TRP A 37 -22.58 -19.11 30.18
CA TRP A 37 -22.74 -18.17 29.06
C TRP A 37 -21.53 -18.19 28.12
N LEU A 38 -20.30 -18.16 28.64
CA LEU A 38 -19.08 -18.27 27.87
C LEU A 38 -19.03 -19.60 27.09
N ALA A 39 -19.29 -20.72 27.77
CA ALA A 39 -19.32 -22.04 27.17
C ALA A 39 -20.41 -22.16 26.08
N SER A 40 -21.60 -21.61 26.32
CA SER A 40 -22.72 -21.63 25.37
C SER A 40 -22.42 -20.87 24.07
N ARG A 41 -21.55 -19.85 24.14
CA ARG A 41 -21.12 -19.04 23.00
C ARG A 41 -19.77 -19.45 22.42
N GLY A 42 -19.12 -20.47 23.01
CA GLY A 42 -17.79 -20.92 22.61
C GLY A 42 -16.70 -19.87 22.81
N LEU A 43 -16.85 -18.99 23.80
CA LEU A 43 -15.90 -17.92 24.11
C LEU A 43 -14.92 -18.37 25.20
N MET A 44 -13.63 -18.11 24.96
CA MET A 44 -12.57 -18.33 25.93
C MET A 44 -11.74 -17.05 26.03
N LEU A 45 -11.65 -16.49 27.24
CA LEU A 45 -10.86 -15.31 27.53
C LEU A 45 -9.59 -15.69 28.28
N SER A 46 -8.49 -15.08 27.88
CA SER A 46 -7.15 -15.16 28.47
C SER A 46 -6.48 -13.77 28.39
N PRO A 47 -5.42 -13.50 29.16
CA PRO A 47 -4.74 -12.20 29.13
C PRO A 47 -4.34 -11.82 27.70
N PHE A 48 -4.80 -10.67 27.23
CA PHE A 48 -4.57 -10.17 25.86
C PHE A 48 -5.03 -11.08 24.72
N HIS A 49 -5.92 -12.04 25.00
CA HIS A 49 -6.31 -13.03 24.03
C HIS A 49 -7.75 -13.51 24.22
N VAL A 50 -8.60 -13.27 23.22
CA VAL A 50 -9.98 -13.78 23.14
C VAL A 50 -10.05 -14.79 22.01
N ARG A 51 -10.62 -15.97 22.31
CA ARG A 51 -10.89 -17.03 21.34
C ARG A 51 -12.39 -17.29 21.27
N TRP A 52 -12.89 -17.42 20.05
CA TRP A 52 -14.27 -17.79 19.75
C TRP A 52 -14.26 -19.04 18.88
N GLN A 53 -15.00 -20.07 19.28
CA GLN A 53 -15.11 -21.34 18.54
C GLN A 53 -16.58 -21.66 18.28
N THR A 54 -16.89 -22.11 17.06
CA THR A 54 -18.23 -22.46 16.62
C THR A 54 -18.24 -23.69 15.72
N THR A 55 -19.34 -24.42 15.74
CA THR A 55 -19.61 -25.55 14.83
C THR A 55 -20.55 -25.17 13.69
N MET A 56 -21.01 -23.91 13.64
CA MET A 56 -22.00 -23.46 12.65
C MET A 56 -21.54 -23.68 11.21
N PHE A 57 -20.25 -23.49 10.94
CA PHE A 57 -19.68 -23.64 9.60
C PHE A 57 -19.43 -25.10 9.19
N ASN A 58 -19.47 -26.06 10.12
CA ASN A 58 -19.17 -27.47 9.82
C ASN A 58 -20.10 -28.03 8.73
N ARG A 59 -21.37 -27.62 8.70
CA ARG A 59 -22.32 -28.00 7.64
C ARG A 59 -21.94 -27.43 6.29
N LEU A 60 -21.52 -26.16 6.25
CA LEU A 60 -21.05 -25.52 5.02
C LEU A 60 -19.81 -26.22 4.49
N PHE A 61 -18.83 -26.51 5.34
CA PHE A 61 -17.61 -27.22 4.93
C PHE A 61 -17.91 -28.63 4.43
N ALA A 62 -18.84 -29.34 5.08
CA ALA A 62 -19.28 -30.66 4.63
C ALA A 62 -20.01 -30.61 3.29
N TYR A 63 -20.79 -29.54 3.05
CA TYR A 63 -21.39 -29.30 1.74
C TYR A 63 -20.31 -29.04 0.69
N CYS A 64 -19.38 -28.09 0.93
CA CYS A 64 -18.27 -27.77 0.04
C CYS A 64 -17.44 -29.00 -0.31
N ALA A 65 -17.13 -29.86 0.66
CA ALA A 65 -16.36 -31.09 0.46
C ALA A 65 -17.08 -32.16 -0.40
N ARG A 66 -18.40 -32.03 -0.63
CA ARG A 66 -19.23 -32.97 -1.41
C ARG A 66 -19.62 -32.47 -2.80
N ILE A 67 -19.42 -31.18 -3.13
CA ILE A 67 -19.91 -30.59 -4.39
C ILE A 67 -19.44 -31.35 -5.62
N ASN A 68 -18.13 -31.57 -5.76
CA ASN A 68 -17.56 -32.38 -6.84
C ASN A 68 -16.28 -33.07 -6.35
N PRO A 69 -16.35 -34.36 -5.96
CA PRO A 69 -15.24 -35.04 -5.30
C PRO A 69 -14.03 -35.25 -6.21
N HIS A 70 -14.22 -35.34 -7.54
CA HIS A 70 -13.13 -35.45 -8.50
C HIS A 70 -12.42 -34.11 -8.70
N ALA A 71 -13.18 -33.03 -8.90
CA ALA A 71 -12.60 -31.69 -9.03
C ALA A 71 -11.85 -31.27 -7.76
N LEU A 72 -12.41 -31.56 -6.58
CA LEU A 72 -11.74 -31.28 -5.30
C LEU A 72 -10.47 -32.13 -5.11
N PHE A 73 -10.47 -33.39 -5.53
CA PHE A 73 -9.25 -34.20 -5.48
C PHE A 73 -8.14 -33.61 -6.35
N LEU A 74 -8.45 -33.18 -7.57
CA LEU A 74 -7.49 -32.49 -8.45
C LEU A 74 -7.03 -31.15 -7.86
N TRP A 75 -7.95 -30.39 -7.27
CA TRP A 75 -7.68 -29.12 -6.61
C TRP A 75 -6.66 -29.27 -5.48
N PHE A 76 -6.93 -30.16 -4.51
CA PHE A 76 -6.04 -30.39 -3.38
C PHE A 76 -4.75 -31.14 -3.76
N SER A 77 -4.78 -31.95 -4.82
CA SER A 77 -3.55 -32.57 -5.34
C SER A 77 -2.64 -31.54 -6.01
N SER A 78 -3.20 -30.56 -6.73
CA SER A 78 -2.45 -29.41 -7.24
C SER A 78 -1.89 -28.57 -6.09
N GLY A 79 -2.69 -28.36 -5.05
CA GLY A 79 -2.26 -27.69 -3.81
C GLY A 79 -1.12 -28.41 -3.11
N LEU A 80 -1.10 -29.75 -3.08
CA LEU A 80 0.03 -30.53 -2.54
C LEU A 80 1.31 -30.25 -3.32
N VAL A 81 1.27 -30.35 -4.65
CA VAL A 81 2.45 -30.09 -5.50
C VAL A 81 2.95 -28.67 -5.30
N PHE A 82 2.04 -27.70 -5.32
CA PHE A 82 2.36 -26.29 -5.05
C PHE A 82 2.98 -26.11 -3.65
N GLY A 83 2.41 -26.71 -2.61
CA GLY A 83 2.90 -26.60 -1.23
C GLY A 83 4.33 -27.12 -1.06
N VAL A 84 4.65 -28.27 -1.67
CA VAL A 84 6.02 -28.82 -1.66
C VAL A 84 7.01 -27.90 -2.38
N ILE A 85 6.62 -27.35 -3.55
CA ILE A 85 7.45 -26.37 -4.28
C ILE A 85 7.62 -25.09 -3.45
N ALA A 86 6.53 -24.59 -2.84
CA ALA A 86 6.52 -23.40 -2.01
C ALA A 86 7.40 -23.56 -0.76
N MET A 87 7.43 -24.75 -0.15
CA MET A 87 8.32 -25.06 0.98
C MET A 87 9.79 -24.91 0.61
N LEU A 88 10.21 -25.46 -0.54
CA LEU A 88 11.58 -25.30 -1.02
C LEU A 88 11.86 -23.85 -1.43
N GLY A 89 10.90 -23.23 -2.12
CA GLY A 89 10.98 -21.84 -2.57
C GLY A 89 11.10 -20.84 -1.41
N SER A 90 10.38 -21.04 -0.32
CA SER A 90 10.38 -20.15 0.85
C SER A 90 11.71 -20.20 1.61
N VAL A 91 12.32 -21.38 1.76
CA VAL A 91 13.67 -21.52 2.32
C VAL A 91 14.69 -20.79 1.45
N LEU A 92 14.66 -21.01 0.13
CA LEU A 92 15.55 -20.31 -0.81
C LEU A 92 15.37 -18.79 -0.76
N LEU A 93 14.12 -18.32 -0.71
CA LEU A 93 13.77 -16.91 -0.61
C LEU A 93 14.34 -16.31 0.68
N LEU A 94 14.17 -16.96 1.83
CA LEU A 94 14.66 -16.48 3.12
C LEU A 94 16.20 -16.48 3.20
N ILE A 95 16.88 -17.47 2.61
CA ILE A 95 18.34 -17.47 2.52
C ILE A 95 18.83 -16.29 1.67
N ARG A 96 18.23 -16.07 0.50
CA ARG A 96 18.58 -14.94 -0.38
C ARG A 96 18.30 -13.60 0.28
N THR A 97 17.18 -13.48 0.98
CA THR A 97 16.79 -12.25 1.70
C THR A 97 17.77 -11.95 2.83
N LEU A 98 18.19 -12.97 3.58
CA LEU A 98 19.21 -12.85 4.61
C LEU A 98 20.55 -12.40 4.03
N GLN A 99 21.02 -13.05 2.96
CA GLN A 99 22.28 -12.70 2.28
C GLN A 99 22.28 -11.26 1.78
N GLN A 100 21.19 -10.82 1.15
CA GLN A 100 21.08 -9.45 0.63
C GLN A 100 21.03 -8.41 1.75
N THR A 101 20.28 -8.69 2.82
CA THR A 101 20.19 -7.80 3.98
C THR A 101 21.55 -7.66 4.64
N LEU A 102 22.30 -8.77 4.77
CA LEU A 102 23.65 -8.75 5.34
C LEU A 102 24.63 -8.00 4.42
N ALA A 103 24.57 -8.20 3.11
CA ALA A 103 25.42 -7.50 2.14
C ALA A 103 25.16 -5.97 2.12
N GLN A 104 23.91 -5.55 2.29
CA GLN A 104 23.54 -4.14 2.42
C GLN A 104 24.11 -3.51 3.70
N MET A 105 24.20 -4.27 4.80
CA MET A 105 24.82 -3.78 6.04
C MET A 105 26.34 -3.61 5.92
N THR A 106 26.99 -4.30 4.98
CA THR A 106 28.45 -4.23 4.76
C THR A 106 28.87 -3.28 3.64
N THR A 107 27.93 -2.65 2.92
CA THR A 107 28.23 -1.75 1.80
C THR A 107 27.59 -0.37 2.02
N ASP A 108 28.40 0.70 1.97
CA ASP A 108 28.01 2.10 2.25
C ASP A 108 27.05 2.73 1.22
N ASN A 109 26.29 1.94 0.44
CA ASN A 109 25.41 2.47 -0.60
C ASN A 109 24.00 1.84 -0.55
N PRO A 110 22.98 2.58 -0.06
CA PRO A 110 21.68 2.02 0.25
C PRO A 110 20.82 1.93 -1.01
N ARG A 111 20.85 0.79 -1.70
CA ARG A 111 19.76 0.42 -2.64
C ARG A 111 18.93 -0.68 -2.00
N ILE A 112 17.77 -0.29 -1.48
CA ILE A 112 16.75 -1.19 -0.96
C ILE A 112 16.22 -2.02 -2.14
N ALA A 113 16.79 -3.20 -2.33
CA ALA A 113 16.19 -4.25 -3.14
C ALA A 113 15.99 -5.46 -2.23
N VAL A 114 14.74 -5.82 -2.02
CA VAL A 114 14.33 -7.00 -1.24
C VAL A 114 14.63 -8.26 -2.08
N GLY A 115 15.08 -9.32 -1.42
CA GLY A 115 15.41 -10.69 -1.89
C GLY A 115 14.81 -11.15 -3.22
N VAL A 116 13.52 -10.88 -3.38
CA VAL A 116 12.70 -11.41 -4.46
C VAL A 116 13.02 -10.77 -5.82
N CYS A 117 13.52 -9.53 -5.87
CA CYS A 117 13.82 -8.84 -7.15
C CYS A 117 14.90 -9.56 -7.99
N VAL A 118 15.83 -10.28 -7.36
CA VAL A 118 16.94 -10.95 -8.07
C VAL A 118 16.53 -12.33 -8.64
N LEU A 119 15.57 -13.02 -8.03
CA LEU A 119 15.01 -14.24 -8.64
C LEU A 119 14.24 -13.94 -9.96
N VAL A 120 13.81 -12.68 -10.14
CA VAL A 120 13.09 -12.24 -11.34
C VAL A 120 14.03 -11.94 -12.50
N GLU A 121 15.27 -11.51 -12.24
CA GLU A 121 16.28 -11.27 -13.27
C GLU A 121 16.65 -12.53 -14.06
N SER A 122 16.53 -13.71 -13.45
CA SER A 122 16.84 -14.99 -14.10
C SER A 122 15.65 -15.69 -14.77
N VAL A 123 14.40 -15.24 -14.55
CA VAL A 123 13.19 -15.99 -14.99
C VAL A 123 12.33 -15.26 -16.02
N SER A 124 12.44 -13.93 -16.19
CA SER A 124 11.54 -13.17 -17.09
C SER A 124 12.25 -12.38 -18.19
N GLN A 125 12.17 -12.90 -19.43
CA GLN A 125 12.57 -12.19 -20.66
C GLN A 125 11.51 -11.15 -21.14
N CYS A 126 10.41 -10.96 -20.41
CA CYS A 126 9.33 -10.03 -20.76
C CYS A 126 9.24 -8.88 -19.75
N GLU A 127 9.48 -7.64 -20.19
CA GLU A 127 9.52 -6.43 -19.35
C GLU A 127 8.19 -6.12 -18.63
N CYS A 128 7.04 -6.45 -19.24
CA CYS A 128 5.72 -6.24 -18.64
C CYS A 128 5.50 -7.17 -17.43
N LEU A 129 5.86 -8.45 -17.55
CA LEU A 129 5.74 -9.43 -16.48
C LEU A 129 6.69 -9.10 -15.32
N ARG A 130 7.89 -8.59 -15.62
CA ARG A 130 8.87 -8.09 -14.65
C ARG A 130 8.29 -6.93 -13.82
N GLN A 131 7.63 -5.96 -14.46
CA GLN A 131 7.00 -4.82 -13.78
C GLN A 131 5.86 -5.25 -12.85
N SER A 132 5.00 -6.17 -13.30
CA SER A 132 3.90 -6.72 -12.49
C SER A 132 4.40 -7.55 -11.31
N PHE A 133 5.50 -8.30 -11.49
CA PHE A 133 6.11 -9.09 -10.41
C PHE A 133 6.84 -8.19 -9.40
N LEU A 134 7.55 -7.16 -9.85
CA LEU A 134 8.14 -6.14 -8.97
C LEU A 134 7.09 -5.39 -8.16
N PHE A 135 5.93 -5.09 -8.76
CA PHE A 135 4.77 -4.55 -8.06
C PHE A 135 4.25 -5.50 -6.98
N LEU A 136 4.10 -6.79 -7.30
CA LEU A 136 3.73 -7.85 -6.35
C LEU A 136 4.72 -7.97 -5.18
N VAL A 137 6.02 -7.89 -5.46
CA VAL A 137 7.09 -7.91 -4.44
C VAL A 137 7.04 -6.66 -3.57
N SER A 138 6.81 -5.48 -4.17
CA SER A 138 6.61 -4.24 -3.43
C SER A 138 5.38 -4.31 -2.54
N LEU A 139 4.31 -4.98 -3.00
CA LEU A 139 3.11 -5.22 -2.20
C LEU A 139 3.41 -6.15 -1.03
N MET A 140 4.22 -7.20 -1.21
CA MET A 140 4.61 -8.16 -0.16
C MET A 140 5.68 -7.64 0.82
N ARG A 141 6.01 -6.34 0.81
CA ARG A 141 6.90 -5.74 1.80
C ARG A 141 6.32 -5.91 3.21
N LEU A 142 7.17 -6.21 4.19
CA LEU A 142 6.75 -6.23 5.59
C LEU A 142 6.11 -4.88 5.97
N GLN A 143 4.82 -4.90 6.27
CA GLN A 143 4.08 -3.74 6.72
C GLN A 143 4.04 -3.76 8.25
N VAL A 144 4.65 -2.75 8.86
CA VAL A 144 4.66 -2.53 10.30
C VAL A 144 3.71 -1.36 10.61
N PRO A 145 2.54 -1.66 11.21
CA PRO A 145 1.60 -0.64 11.71
C PRO A 145 2.28 0.55 12.38
N GLY A 146 2.03 1.76 11.88
CA GLY A 146 2.53 3.01 12.47
C GLY A 146 4.02 3.31 12.24
N VAL A 147 4.77 2.48 11.53
CA VAL A 147 6.09 2.86 11.00
C VAL A 147 6.00 3.18 9.51
N ASN A 148 5.52 2.23 8.70
CA ASN A 148 5.35 2.41 7.26
C ASN A 148 3.88 2.38 6.80
N LEU A 149 2.94 2.24 7.73
CA LEU A 149 1.50 2.16 7.47
C LEU A 149 0.76 3.26 8.26
N PRO A 150 0.05 4.20 7.59
CA PRO A 150 -0.76 5.21 8.26
C PRO A 150 -1.93 4.58 9.03
N THR A 151 -2.34 5.21 10.13
CA THR A 151 -3.37 4.68 11.03
C THR A 151 -4.73 4.52 10.36
N SER A 152 -5.05 5.36 9.38
CA SER A 152 -6.27 5.25 8.55
C SER A 152 -6.35 3.95 7.75
N GLN A 153 -5.20 3.35 7.43
CA GLN A 153 -5.13 2.11 6.66
C GLN A 153 -5.15 0.83 7.53
N LEU A 154 -5.10 0.97 8.86
CA LEU A 154 -5.08 -0.18 9.77
C LEU A 154 -6.32 -1.06 9.66
N ALA A 155 -7.50 -0.46 9.45
CA ALA A 155 -8.74 -1.21 9.29
C ALA A 155 -8.66 -2.16 8.07
N TYR A 156 -8.16 -1.67 6.94
CA TYR A 156 -7.96 -2.47 5.74
C TYR A 156 -7.00 -3.62 5.98
N PHE A 157 -5.88 -3.33 6.62
CA PHE A 157 -4.86 -4.32 6.98
C PHE A 157 -5.45 -5.45 7.84
N PHE A 158 -6.17 -5.13 8.92
CA PHE A 158 -6.73 -6.14 9.81
C PHE A 158 -7.88 -6.93 9.19
N ILE A 159 -8.74 -6.30 8.38
CA ILE A 159 -9.81 -7.00 7.67
C ILE A 159 -9.22 -7.94 6.61
N ALA A 160 -8.23 -7.49 5.84
CA ALA A 160 -7.56 -8.31 4.83
C ALA A 160 -6.78 -9.48 5.46
N LEU A 161 -6.14 -9.25 6.61
CA LEU A 161 -5.46 -10.28 7.41
C LEU A 161 -6.45 -11.34 7.90
N LEU A 162 -7.57 -10.92 8.50
CA LEU A 162 -8.62 -11.82 8.97
C LEU A 162 -9.23 -12.62 7.81
N LEU A 163 -9.54 -11.97 6.70
CA LEU A 163 -10.06 -12.65 5.50
C LEU A 163 -9.08 -13.71 5.00
N SER A 164 -7.80 -13.38 4.91
CA SER A 164 -6.75 -14.30 4.48
C SER A 164 -6.66 -15.49 5.44
N GLY A 165 -6.65 -15.25 6.76
CA GLY A 165 -6.65 -16.30 7.77
C GLY A 165 -7.90 -17.20 7.69
N VAL A 166 -9.08 -16.64 7.51
CA VAL A 166 -10.33 -17.43 7.37
C VAL A 166 -10.28 -18.33 6.14
N ILE A 167 -9.85 -17.81 5.00
CA ILE A 167 -9.75 -18.58 3.75
C ILE A 167 -8.66 -19.67 3.83
N HIS A 168 -7.56 -19.39 4.54
CA HIS A 168 -6.52 -20.37 4.83
C HIS A 168 -7.05 -21.57 5.63
N GLU A 169 -7.69 -21.31 6.76
CA GLU A 169 -8.25 -22.34 7.64
C GLU A 169 -9.42 -23.08 6.99
N LEU A 170 -10.22 -22.40 6.16
CA LEU A 170 -11.23 -23.03 5.30
C LEU A 170 -10.61 -24.08 4.39
N GLY A 171 -9.42 -23.81 3.83
CA GLY A 171 -8.67 -24.75 3.01
C GLY A 171 -8.38 -26.06 3.77
N HIS A 172 -7.84 -25.96 4.98
CA HIS A 172 -7.60 -27.11 5.85
C HIS A 172 -8.89 -27.87 6.18
N ALA A 173 -9.96 -27.15 6.55
CA ALA A 173 -11.23 -27.75 6.93
C ALA A 173 -11.85 -28.57 5.79
N VAL A 174 -11.91 -28.01 4.57
CA VAL A 174 -12.49 -28.68 3.41
C VAL A 174 -11.63 -29.86 2.95
N ALA A 175 -10.29 -29.72 2.99
CA ALA A 175 -9.37 -30.82 2.68
C ALA A 175 -9.52 -31.98 3.67
N ALA A 176 -9.58 -31.67 4.97
CA ALA A 176 -9.75 -32.67 6.02
C ALA A 176 -11.03 -33.47 5.84
N LEU A 177 -12.17 -32.81 5.62
CA LEU A 177 -13.45 -33.50 5.40
C LEU A 177 -13.43 -34.37 4.14
N ARG A 178 -12.71 -33.96 3.09
CA ARG A 178 -12.57 -34.77 1.88
C ARG A 178 -11.73 -36.03 2.12
N GLU A 179 -10.67 -35.91 2.91
CA GLU A 179 -9.81 -37.03 3.33
C GLU A 179 -10.41 -37.85 4.49
N GLN A 180 -11.71 -37.69 4.77
CA GLN A 180 -12.47 -38.41 5.81
C GLN A 180 -11.99 -38.13 7.24
N VAL A 181 -11.39 -36.96 7.45
CA VAL A 181 -11.01 -36.46 8.78
C VAL A 181 -12.09 -35.51 9.29
N ARG A 182 -12.54 -35.76 10.53
CA ARG A 182 -13.57 -34.95 11.18
C ARG A 182 -13.02 -33.58 11.62
N VAL A 183 -13.81 -32.54 11.37
CA VAL A 183 -13.61 -31.18 11.91
C VAL A 183 -14.44 -31.04 13.18
N ASN A 184 -13.79 -30.72 14.31
CA ASN A 184 -14.46 -30.47 15.58
C ASN A 184 -15.18 -29.12 15.54
N GLY A 185 -14.51 -28.07 15.05
CA GLY A 185 -15.08 -26.75 14.87
C GLY A 185 -14.14 -25.79 14.17
N PHE A 186 -14.66 -24.59 13.90
CA PHE A 186 -13.92 -23.46 13.36
C PHE A 186 -13.91 -22.35 14.39
N GLY A 187 -12.83 -21.58 14.48
CA GLY A 187 -12.79 -20.45 15.38
C GLY A 187 -12.00 -19.27 14.86
N MET A 188 -12.18 -18.17 15.57
CA MET A 188 -11.44 -16.93 15.40
C MET A 188 -10.83 -16.54 16.74
N PHE A 189 -9.71 -15.85 16.69
CA PHE A 189 -9.09 -15.30 17.88
C PHE A 189 -8.58 -13.89 17.62
N VAL A 190 -8.48 -13.11 18.69
CA VAL A 190 -7.80 -11.81 18.66
C VAL A 190 -6.73 -11.84 19.74
N PHE A 191 -5.48 -11.67 19.32
CA PHE A 191 -4.32 -11.55 20.21
C PHE A 191 -3.80 -10.11 20.17
N VAL A 192 -3.97 -9.36 21.26
CA VAL A 192 -3.68 -7.91 21.37
C VAL A 192 -4.44 -7.06 20.35
N VAL A 193 -3.99 -7.04 19.09
CA VAL A 193 -4.69 -6.38 17.96
C VAL A 193 -4.79 -7.29 16.75
N TYR A 194 -4.11 -8.44 16.77
CA TYR A 194 -3.98 -9.36 15.65
C TYR A 194 -5.21 -10.27 15.59
N PRO A 195 -6.06 -10.14 14.55
CA PRO A 195 -7.13 -11.10 14.30
C PRO A 195 -6.57 -12.32 13.58
N GLY A 196 -7.01 -13.51 13.99
CA GLY A 196 -6.67 -14.77 13.35
C GLY A 196 -7.86 -15.73 13.32
N ALA A 197 -7.73 -16.77 12.51
CA ALA A 197 -8.65 -17.90 12.47
C ALA A 197 -7.89 -19.19 12.78
N PHE A 198 -8.61 -20.23 13.19
CA PHE A 198 -8.06 -21.58 13.30
C PHE A 198 -9.16 -22.61 13.01
N VAL A 199 -8.78 -23.78 12.49
CA VAL A 199 -9.64 -24.96 12.43
C VAL A 199 -9.19 -26.00 13.46
N ASP A 200 -10.15 -26.56 14.21
CA ASP A 200 -9.91 -27.64 15.16
C ASP A 200 -10.18 -28.98 14.48
N LEU A 201 -9.11 -29.70 14.14
CA LEU A 201 -9.15 -31.00 13.48
C LEU A 201 -8.95 -32.14 14.50
N PHE A 202 -9.62 -33.27 14.28
CA PHE A 202 -9.48 -34.41 15.17
C PHE A 202 -8.14 -35.15 14.92
N THR A 203 -7.18 -34.93 15.82
CA THR A 203 -5.79 -35.39 15.69
C THR A 203 -5.61 -36.90 15.56
N THR A 204 -6.46 -37.71 16.20
CA THR A 204 -6.32 -39.17 16.11
C THR A 204 -6.69 -39.69 14.71
N HIS A 205 -7.70 -39.11 14.05
CA HIS A 205 -8.00 -39.43 12.65
C HIS A 205 -6.90 -38.93 11.71
N LEU A 206 -6.31 -37.76 11.97
CA LEU A 206 -5.19 -37.23 11.19
C LEU A 206 -3.95 -38.15 11.25
N ASN A 207 -3.65 -38.71 12.41
CA ASN A 207 -2.49 -39.59 12.58
C ASN A 207 -2.68 -40.99 11.96
N LEU A 208 -3.92 -41.38 11.63
CA LEU A 208 -4.25 -42.67 11.04
C LEU A 208 -4.24 -42.67 9.50
N ILE A 209 -4.40 -41.50 8.86
CA ILE A 209 -4.40 -41.38 7.40
C ILE A 209 -2.97 -41.42 6.83
N SER A 210 -2.86 -41.74 5.53
CA SER A 210 -1.55 -41.85 4.88
C SER A 210 -0.83 -40.49 4.80
N PRO A 211 0.52 -40.47 4.77
CA PRO A 211 1.29 -39.23 4.71
C PRO A 211 0.93 -38.32 3.52
N THR A 212 0.57 -38.91 2.38
CA THR A 212 0.14 -38.14 1.19
C THR A 212 -1.21 -37.43 1.42
N GLN A 213 -2.13 -38.05 2.17
CA GLN A 213 -3.40 -37.42 2.53
C GLN A 213 -3.17 -36.31 3.56
N GLN A 214 -2.28 -36.53 4.53
CA GLN A 214 -1.87 -35.49 5.47
C GLN A 214 -1.28 -34.28 4.74
N LEU A 215 -0.40 -34.52 3.76
CA LEU A 215 0.15 -33.45 2.91
C LEU A 215 -0.94 -32.67 2.17
N ARG A 216 -1.97 -33.33 1.62
CA ARG A 216 -3.07 -32.59 0.97
C ARG A 216 -3.80 -31.68 1.95
N ILE A 217 -3.94 -32.07 3.21
CA ILE A 217 -4.56 -31.25 4.25
C ILE A 217 -3.65 -30.10 4.66
N PHE A 218 -2.37 -30.37 4.99
CA PHE A 218 -1.44 -29.33 5.45
C PHE A 218 -1.05 -28.33 4.35
N CYS A 219 -0.98 -28.76 3.08
CA CYS A 219 -0.75 -27.84 1.96
C CYS A 219 -2.00 -27.02 1.58
N ALA A 220 -3.19 -27.40 2.05
CA ALA A 220 -4.44 -26.78 1.63
C ALA A 220 -4.53 -25.30 2.02
N GLY A 221 -4.11 -24.91 3.22
CA GLY A 221 -4.13 -23.51 3.67
C GLY A 221 -3.22 -22.63 2.82
N VAL A 222 -1.97 -23.06 2.60
CA VAL A 222 -1.00 -22.36 1.71
C VAL A 222 -1.56 -22.22 0.29
N TRP A 223 -2.17 -23.27 -0.25
CA TRP A 223 -2.80 -23.26 -1.57
C TRP A 223 -3.96 -22.25 -1.66
N HIS A 224 -4.86 -22.21 -0.67
CA HIS A 224 -6.01 -21.29 -0.69
C HIS A 224 -5.58 -19.83 -0.56
N ASN A 225 -4.53 -19.54 0.20
CA ASN A 225 -3.94 -18.20 0.23
C ASN A 225 -3.33 -17.80 -1.12
N PHE A 226 -2.58 -18.70 -1.75
CA PHE A 226 -2.05 -18.42 -3.09
C PHE A 226 -3.17 -18.14 -4.11
N VAL A 227 -4.22 -18.95 -4.11
CA VAL A 227 -5.40 -18.76 -4.97
C VAL A 227 -6.10 -17.44 -4.66
N LEU A 228 -6.28 -17.08 -3.39
CA LEU A 228 -6.87 -15.80 -2.99
C LEU A 228 -6.03 -14.61 -3.47
N CYS A 229 -4.70 -14.72 -3.37
CA CYS A 229 -3.78 -13.72 -3.91
C CYS A 229 -3.94 -13.55 -5.43
N VAL A 230 -3.96 -14.64 -6.19
CA VAL A 230 -4.16 -14.60 -7.66
C VAL A 230 -5.55 -14.05 -8.02
N ALA A 231 -6.60 -14.45 -7.29
CA ALA A 231 -7.95 -13.96 -7.49
C ALA A 231 -8.07 -12.45 -7.20
N ALA A 232 -7.45 -11.98 -6.12
CA ALA A 232 -7.43 -10.56 -5.76
C ALA A 232 -6.62 -9.72 -6.77
N LEU A 233 -5.51 -10.25 -7.30
CA LEU A 233 -4.76 -9.63 -8.40
C LEU A 233 -5.59 -9.53 -9.68
N ALA A 234 -6.25 -10.63 -10.06
CA ALA A 234 -7.11 -10.66 -11.24
C ALA A 234 -8.26 -9.65 -11.08
N PHE A 235 -8.88 -9.60 -9.91
CA PHE A 235 -9.91 -8.61 -9.60
C PHE A 235 -9.38 -7.18 -9.66
N LEU A 236 -8.18 -6.90 -9.14
CA LEU A 236 -7.54 -5.59 -9.21
C LEU A 236 -7.30 -5.16 -10.67
N PHE A 237 -6.83 -6.08 -11.53
CA PHE A 237 -6.61 -5.80 -12.95
C PHE A 237 -7.93 -5.57 -13.71
N LEU A 238 -8.98 -6.31 -13.35
CA LEU A 238 -10.31 -6.20 -13.94
C LEU A 238 -11.17 -5.10 -13.29
N LEU A 239 -10.66 -4.41 -12.27
CA LEU A 239 -11.38 -3.38 -11.51
C LEU A 239 -11.98 -2.29 -12.42
N PRO A 240 -11.25 -1.76 -13.44
CA PRO A 240 -11.83 -0.78 -14.35
C PRO A 240 -13.05 -1.31 -15.14
N LEU A 241 -13.05 -2.59 -15.52
CA LEU A 241 -14.18 -3.22 -16.20
C LEU A 241 -15.38 -3.40 -15.27
N PHE A 242 -15.16 -3.85 -14.03
CA PHE A 242 -16.23 -4.02 -13.05
C PHE A 242 -16.87 -2.70 -12.63
N LEU A 243 -16.06 -1.63 -12.53
CA LEU A 243 -16.53 -0.31 -12.11
C LEU A 243 -17.07 0.53 -13.28
N PHE A 244 -16.79 0.18 -14.53
CA PHE A 244 -17.19 0.94 -15.73
C PHE A 244 -18.67 1.38 -15.77
N PRO A 245 -19.67 0.56 -15.36
CA PRO A 245 -21.07 0.97 -15.37
C PRO A 245 -21.37 2.15 -14.42
N MET A 246 -20.60 2.27 -13.34
CA MET A 246 -20.82 3.25 -12.27
C MET A 246 -19.79 4.39 -12.29
N TYR A 247 -18.59 4.12 -12.79
CA TYR A 247 -17.46 5.05 -12.80
C TYR A 247 -16.90 5.16 -14.22
N SER A 248 -16.40 6.34 -14.57
CA SER A 248 -15.70 6.62 -15.81
C SER A 248 -14.23 6.91 -15.54
N THR A 249 -13.37 6.55 -16.49
CA THR A 249 -11.92 6.81 -16.44
C THR A 249 -11.52 7.68 -17.63
N GLY A 250 -10.40 8.41 -17.52
CA GLY A 250 -9.84 9.21 -18.61
C GLY A 250 -10.41 10.63 -18.76
N ALA A 251 -11.30 11.06 -17.87
CA ALA A 251 -11.84 12.43 -17.84
C ALA A 251 -10.91 13.43 -17.11
N GLY A 252 -9.90 12.93 -16.39
CA GLY A 252 -9.04 13.69 -15.49
C GLY A 252 -8.82 12.93 -14.18
N ALA A 253 -8.01 13.50 -13.29
CA ALA A 253 -7.75 12.94 -11.96
C ALA A 253 -8.71 13.58 -10.94
N LEU A 254 -9.55 12.78 -10.30
CA LEU A 254 -10.51 13.25 -9.29
C LEU A 254 -9.83 13.44 -7.93
N VAL A 255 -10.05 14.59 -7.30
CA VAL A 255 -9.57 14.91 -5.96
C VAL A 255 -10.46 14.26 -4.90
N ILE A 256 -9.88 13.36 -4.10
CA ILE A 256 -10.57 12.65 -3.01
C ILE A 256 -10.25 13.23 -1.63
N GLU A 257 -9.05 13.77 -1.45
CA GLU A 257 -8.60 14.35 -0.19
C GLU A 257 -7.58 15.46 -0.46
N VAL A 258 -7.63 16.52 0.34
CA VAL A 258 -6.65 17.61 0.36
C VAL A 258 -6.19 17.80 1.80
N VAL A 259 -4.87 17.80 2.02
CA VAL A 259 -4.28 17.96 3.35
C VAL A 259 -4.58 19.36 3.88
N GLN A 260 -5.21 19.45 5.06
CA GLN A 260 -5.56 20.71 5.71
C GLN A 260 -4.34 21.58 5.99
N GLY A 261 -4.44 22.88 5.68
CA GLY A 261 -3.34 23.84 5.85
C GLY A 261 -2.19 23.71 4.85
N SER A 262 -2.32 22.82 3.85
CA SER A 262 -1.37 22.74 2.74
C SER A 262 -1.56 23.89 1.74
N SER A 263 -0.58 24.11 0.85
CA SER A 263 -0.70 25.11 -0.23
C SER A 263 -1.77 24.77 -1.27
N ALA A 264 -2.32 23.55 -1.23
CA ALA A 264 -3.43 23.11 -2.07
C ALA A 264 -4.80 23.30 -1.40
N ASP A 265 -4.82 23.59 -0.11
CA ASP A 265 -6.05 23.82 0.67
C ASP A 265 -6.50 25.30 0.60
N GLY A 266 -7.78 25.52 0.88
CA GLY A 266 -8.40 26.84 0.98
C GLY A 266 -9.29 27.22 -0.21
N PRO A 267 -9.95 28.39 -0.14
CA PRO A 267 -11.02 28.79 -1.07
C PRO A 267 -10.55 29.03 -2.52
N ARG A 268 -9.23 29.03 -2.76
CA ARG A 268 -8.60 29.21 -4.08
C ARG A 268 -7.72 28.01 -4.47
N GLY A 269 -7.76 26.95 -3.66
CA GLY A 269 -7.05 25.70 -3.85
C GLY A 269 -7.95 24.65 -4.50
N LEU A 270 -7.62 23.39 -4.29
CA LEU A 270 -8.42 22.25 -4.72
C LEU A 270 -9.40 21.87 -3.62
N SER A 271 -10.58 21.41 -4.03
CA SER A 271 -11.61 20.85 -3.13
C SER A 271 -11.90 19.41 -3.50
N VAL A 272 -12.36 18.63 -2.51
CA VAL A 272 -12.83 17.26 -2.74
C VAL A 272 -13.95 17.26 -3.78
N GLY A 273 -13.82 16.42 -4.80
CA GLY A 273 -14.73 16.35 -5.95
C GLY A 273 -14.26 17.13 -7.19
N ASP A 274 -13.23 17.97 -7.09
CA ASP A 274 -12.65 18.64 -8.25
C ASP A 274 -11.97 17.63 -9.19
N ILE A 275 -12.05 17.86 -10.51
CA ILE A 275 -11.41 17.03 -11.53
C ILE A 275 -10.24 17.80 -12.13
N VAL A 276 -9.02 17.37 -11.83
CA VAL A 276 -7.81 17.93 -12.43
C VAL A 276 -7.64 17.41 -13.85
N THR A 277 -7.57 18.34 -14.80
CA THR A 277 -7.48 18.05 -16.24
C THR A 277 -6.17 18.52 -16.88
N GLY A 278 -5.36 19.31 -16.16
CA GLY A 278 -4.07 19.76 -16.65
C GLY A 278 -3.20 20.45 -15.61
N LEU A 279 -1.88 20.39 -15.85
CA LEU A 279 -0.82 21.08 -15.12
C LEU A 279 -0.03 21.94 -16.11
N GLU A 280 -0.15 23.26 -16.03
CA GLU A 280 0.34 24.20 -17.05
C GLU A 280 -0.20 23.84 -18.46
N ASP A 281 0.69 23.36 -19.34
CA ASP A 281 0.39 22.89 -20.69
C ASP A 281 0.40 21.34 -20.79
N CYS A 282 0.61 20.64 -19.66
CA CYS A 282 0.63 19.18 -19.58
C CYS A 282 -0.79 18.66 -19.30
N PRO A 283 -1.43 17.93 -20.24
CA PRO A 283 -2.77 17.40 -20.03
C PRO A 283 -2.74 16.24 -19.03
N VAL A 284 -3.75 16.19 -18.15
CA VAL A 284 -3.90 15.17 -17.12
C VAL A 284 -5.19 14.41 -17.37
N ARG A 285 -5.10 13.14 -17.81
CA ARG A 285 -6.26 12.25 -17.98
C ARG A 285 -6.42 11.25 -16.83
N GLY A 286 -5.40 11.14 -15.97
CA GLY A 286 -5.38 10.26 -14.81
C GLY A 286 -4.26 10.60 -13.82
N VAL A 287 -4.17 9.81 -12.75
CA VAL A 287 -3.22 9.94 -11.64
C VAL A 287 -1.78 9.73 -12.13
N GLU A 288 -1.58 8.84 -13.10
CA GLU A 288 -0.27 8.58 -13.72
C GLU A 288 0.23 9.83 -14.47
N ASP A 289 -0.65 10.48 -15.25
CA ASP A 289 -0.33 11.71 -15.96
C ASP A 289 -0.01 12.84 -14.99
N TRP A 290 -0.78 12.97 -13.90
CA TRP A 290 -0.51 13.94 -12.84
C TRP A 290 0.91 13.76 -12.26
N ALA A 291 1.27 12.54 -11.87
CA ALA A 291 2.59 12.23 -11.32
C ALA A 291 3.72 12.48 -12.34
N HIS A 292 3.49 12.08 -13.59
CA HIS A 292 4.44 12.29 -14.69
C HIS A 292 4.65 13.79 -14.99
N CYS A 293 3.56 14.56 -15.09
CA CYS A 293 3.59 16.01 -15.32
C CYS A 293 4.33 16.74 -14.18
N LEU A 294 4.06 16.41 -12.91
CA LEU A 294 4.79 17.01 -11.77
C LEU A 294 6.28 16.65 -11.77
N SER A 295 6.61 15.39 -12.06
CA SER A 295 8.01 14.95 -12.19
C SER A 295 8.73 15.68 -13.32
N HIS A 296 8.07 15.87 -14.46
CA HIS A 296 8.60 16.65 -15.57
C HIS A 296 8.82 18.12 -15.18
N LEU A 297 7.82 18.77 -14.55
CA LEU A 297 7.90 20.17 -14.09
C LEU A 297 9.01 20.40 -13.05
N SER A 298 9.35 19.37 -12.26
CA SER A 298 10.49 19.42 -11.33
C SER A 298 11.84 19.55 -12.03
N HIS A 299 12.01 18.95 -13.22
CA HIS A 299 13.29 18.93 -13.94
C HIS A 299 13.38 20.00 -15.03
N THR A 300 12.24 20.49 -15.52
CA THR A 300 12.23 21.57 -16.50
C THR A 300 12.43 22.96 -15.87
N PRO A 301 13.07 23.90 -16.58
CA PRO A 301 13.15 25.28 -16.13
C PRO A 301 11.76 25.92 -16.08
N GLN A 302 11.59 26.88 -15.18
CA GLN A 302 10.34 27.63 -15.01
C GLN A 302 9.94 28.34 -16.29
N THR A 303 8.68 28.20 -16.69
CA THR A 303 8.10 28.90 -17.82
C THR A 303 7.63 30.31 -17.44
N GLY A 304 7.64 31.22 -18.41
CA GLY A 304 7.12 32.57 -18.29
C GLY A 304 5.72 32.71 -18.90
N TYR A 305 5.17 33.92 -18.80
CA TYR A 305 3.89 34.29 -19.39
C TYR A 305 4.05 35.52 -20.27
N CYS A 306 3.35 35.54 -21.39
CA CYS A 306 3.31 36.71 -22.26
C CYS A 306 2.47 37.80 -21.63
N SER A 307 3.10 38.93 -21.31
CA SER A 307 2.41 40.12 -20.84
C SER A 307 2.56 41.22 -21.89
N PRO A 308 1.46 41.85 -22.37
CA PRO A 308 1.57 43.04 -23.20
C PRO A 308 2.35 44.08 -22.40
N SER A 309 3.37 44.72 -22.98
CA SER A 309 4.16 45.74 -22.29
C SER A 309 3.24 46.94 -22.04
N PRO A 310 2.70 47.13 -20.82
CA PRO A 310 1.78 48.21 -20.61
C PRO A 310 2.61 49.45 -20.26
N PRO A 311 2.20 50.65 -20.70
CA PRO A 311 2.67 51.90 -20.10
C PRO A 311 2.49 51.94 -18.56
N PHE A 312 1.71 51.00 -18.00
CA PHE A 312 1.51 50.76 -16.56
C PHE A 312 2.76 50.23 -15.82
N ILE A 313 3.57 49.35 -16.41
CA ILE A 313 4.83 48.88 -15.78
C ILE A 313 5.82 50.05 -15.69
N LEU A 314 5.88 50.86 -16.75
CA LEU A 314 6.66 52.09 -16.80
C LEU A 314 6.18 53.12 -15.75
N LEU A 315 4.87 53.24 -15.53
CA LEU A 315 4.30 54.13 -14.51
C LEU A 315 4.61 53.67 -13.08
N LEU A 316 4.49 52.38 -12.77
CA LEU A 316 4.88 51.77 -11.49
C LEU A 316 6.38 51.96 -11.20
N PHE A 317 7.20 51.83 -12.25
CA PHE A 317 8.65 52.05 -12.19
C PHE A 317 9.01 53.54 -11.97
N LEU A 318 8.35 54.46 -12.71
CA LEU A 318 8.55 55.91 -12.58
C LEU A 318 8.16 56.45 -11.20
N LEU A 319 7.18 55.82 -10.55
CA LEU A 319 6.73 56.19 -9.20
C LEU A 319 7.65 55.68 -8.07
N ARG A 320 8.73 54.93 -8.36
CA ARG A 320 9.66 54.32 -7.37
C ARG A 320 8.96 53.55 -6.24
N LEU A 321 7.77 53.01 -6.48
CA LEU A 321 6.98 52.35 -5.44
C LEU A 321 7.50 50.96 -5.05
N PHE A 322 8.46 50.39 -5.80
CA PHE A 322 9.00 49.05 -5.55
C PHE A 322 10.51 49.02 -5.84
N VAL A 323 11.30 48.61 -4.84
CA VAL A 323 12.74 48.36 -4.98
C VAL A 323 12.94 46.85 -4.95
N ALA A 324 13.49 46.29 -6.03
CA ALA A 324 13.88 44.89 -6.04
C ALA A 324 15.08 44.71 -5.11
N PHE A 325 14.98 43.77 -4.17
CA PHE A 325 16.04 43.43 -3.24
C PHE A 325 16.36 41.94 -3.32
N LYS A 326 17.60 41.58 -3.00
CA LYS A 326 18.04 40.19 -2.97
C LYS A 326 17.78 39.60 -1.59
N ARG A 327 17.03 38.50 -1.53
CA ARG A 327 16.83 37.72 -0.31
C ARG A 327 18.08 36.90 0.03
N LEU A 328 18.15 36.41 1.28
CA LEU A 328 19.25 35.56 1.76
C LEU A 328 19.39 34.24 0.99
N ASP A 329 18.30 33.76 0.42
CA ASP A 329 18.24 32.56 -0.45
C ASP A 329 18.76 32.82 -1.88
N GLY A 330 19.18 34.05 -2.18
CA GLY A 330 19.69 34.45 -3.49
C GLY A 330 18.62 34.85 -4.50
N THR A 331 17.33 34.74 -4.17
CA THR A 331 16.21 35.17 -5.02
C THR A 331 16.03 36.68 -4.97
N MET A 332 15.49 37.25 -6.06
CA MET A 332 15.12 38.67 -6.10
C MET A 332 13.64 38.81 -5.79
N ASP A 333 13.32 39.63 -4.79
CA ASP A 333 11.94 39.95 -4.43
C ASP A 333 11.68 41.44 -4.68
N CYS A 334 10.48 41.74 -5.14
CA CYS A 334 10.05 43.08 -5.53
C CYS A 334 8.64 43.42 -5.05
N CYS A 335 7.96 42.51 -4.35
CA CYS A 335 6.65 42.74 -3.77
C CYS A 335 6.76 43.13 -2.29
N SER A 336 5.85 43.99 -1.81
CA SER A 336 5.75 44.30 -0.39
C SER A 336 5.01 43.18 0.36
N ASN A 337 5.31 43.00 1.65
CA ASN A 337 4.88 41.86 2.47
C ASN A 337 3.35 41.78 2.76
N ASN A 338 2.53 42.64 2.15
CA ASN A 338 1.11 42.81 2.49
C ASN A 338 0.13 42.18 1.48
N SER A 339 0.60 41.59 0.37
CA SER A 339 -0.26 41.04 -0.67
C SER A 339 0.01 39.55 -0.91
N LEU A 340 -1.00 38.72 -0.65
CA LEU A 340 -0.97 37.27 -0.91
C LEU A 340 -1.26 36.91 -2.38
N THR A 341 -1.50 37.90 -3.24
CA THR A 341 -1.94 37.69 -4.64
C THR A 341 -0.91 38.11 -5.68
N ASP A 342 0.17 38.75 -5.24
CA ASP A 342 1.17 39.34 -6.12
C ASP A 342 2.46 38.51 -6.05
N LEU A 343 3.13 38.37 -7.20
CA LEU A 343 4.40 37.67 -7.31
C LEU A 343 5.38 38.55 -8.06
N CYS A 344 6.65 38.42 -7.72
CA CYS A 344 7.71 39.11 -8.42
C CYS A 344 8.05 38.39 -9.72
N PHE A 345 8.02 39.12 -10.84
CA PHE A 345 8.41 38.62 -12.15
C PHE A 345 9.66 39.33 -12.66
N SER A 346 10.51 38.62 -13.39
CA SER A 346 11.68 39.13 -14.08
C SER A 346 11.47 39.13 -15.58
N TYR A 347 11.98 40.15 -16.26
CA TYR A 347 11.93 40.27 -17.71
C TYR A 347 13.20 40.94 -18.26
N ILE A 348 13.44 40.74 -19.55
CA ILE A 348 14.60 41.33 -20.24
C ILE A 348 14.12 42.56 -20.99
N LYS A 349 14.74 43.71 -20.72
CA LYS A 349 14.45 44.94 -21.44
C LYS A 349 15.26 44.98 -22.75
N PRO A 350 14.62 45.19 -23.92
CA PRO A 350 15.35 45.38 -25.16
C PRO A 350 16.03 46.77 -25.12
N GLN A 351 17.34 46.80 -24.89
CA GLN A 351 18.16 48.01 -25.07
C GLN A 351 18.93 47.95 -26.39
N ASN A 352 19.17 49.12 -27.00
CA ASN A 352 19.87 49.31 -28.28
C ASN A 352 21.39 48.96 -28.25
N ARG A 353 21.91 48.53 -27.10
CA ARG A 353 23.30 48.09 -26.89
C ARG A 353 23.24 46.70 -26.28
N ASN A 354 24.17 45.81 -26.64
CA ASN A 354 24.25 44.37 -26.31
C ASN A 354 24.25 43.99 -24.81
N ILE A 355 23.79 44.85 -23.90
CA ILE A 355 23.68 44.60 -22.46
C ILE A 355 22.22 44.25 -22.16
N LYS A 356 21.95 42.96 -21.90
CA LYS A 356 20.66 42.46 -21.43
C LYS A 356 20.53 42.74 -19.93
N GLU A 357 19.85 43.82 -19.55
CA GLU A 357 19.55 44.12 -18.16
C GLU A 357 18.24 43.41 -17.75
N ARG A 358 18.28 42.66 -16.64
CA ARG A 358 17.09 42.02 -16.06
C ARG A 358 16.41 43.01 -15.13
N GLU A 359 15.17 43.35 -15.44
CA GLU A 359 14.31 44.17 -14.58
C GLU A 359 13.29 43.27 -13.86
N TYR A 360 12.77 43.75 -12.73
CA TYR A 360 11.81 43.03 -11.89
C TYR A 360 10.56 43.88 -11.67
N ALA A 361 9.39 43.25 -11.72
CA ALA A 361 8.11 43.91 -11.48
C ALA A 361 7.18 43.03 -10.64
N CYS A 362 6.55 43.65 -9.64
CA CYS A 362 5.51 42.99 -8.84
C CYS A 362 4.19 43.04 -9.60
N MET A 363 3.58 41.88 -9.88
CA MET A 363 2.36 41.79 -10.67
C MET A 363 1.30 40.90 -10.01
N PRO A 364 0.00 41.24 -10.15
CA PRO A 364 -1.09 40.39 -9.70
C PRO A 364 -1.19 39.13 -10.55
N VAL A 365 -0.82 37.98 -9.98
CA VAL A 365 -0.59 36.73 -10.71
C VAL A 365 -1.85 36.25 -11.43
N ARG A 366 -3.01 36.26 -10.76
CA ARG A 366 -4.24 35.71 -11.32
C ARG A 366 -4.71 36.47 -12.55
N LYS A 367 -4.56 37.81 -12.57
CA LYS A 367 -4.91 38.63 -13.74
C LYS A 367 -3.95 38.37 -14.90
N MET A 368 -2.68 38.14 -14.59
CA MET A 368 -1.67 37.85 -15.60
C MET A 368 -1.85 36.47 -16.21
N VAL A 369 -2.06 35.43 -15.41
CA VAL A 369 -2.08 34.02 -15.89
C VAL A 369 -3.38 33.64 -16.59
N THR A 370 -4.47 34.35 -16.30
CA THR A 370 -5.78 34.06 -16.90
C THR A 370 -5.82 34.60 -18.33
N GLY A 371 -5.80 33.71 -19.33
CA GLY A 371 -5.94 34.06 -20.74
C GLY A 371 -4.64 34.49 -21.44
N THR A 372 -3.48 34.44 -20.76
CA THR A 372 -2.17 34.65 -21.39
C THR A 372 -1.51 33.34 -21.78
N ARG A 373 -0.69 33.38 -22.82
CA ARG A 373 0.10 32.24 -23.30
C ARG A 373 1.39 32.10 -22.48
N VAL A 374 1.85 30.87 -22.36
CA VAL A 374 3.13 30.51 -21.76
C VAL A 374 4.25 30.82 -22.75
N CYS A 375 5.40 31.31 -22.26
CA CYS A 375 6.56 31.66 -23.08
C CYS A 375 7.88 31.21 -22.42
N ARG A 376 8.91 31.03 -23.25
CA ARG A 376 10.30 30.83 -22.83
C ARG A 376 11.20 31.98 -23.29
N SER A 377 10.85 32.63 -24.39
CA SER A 377 11.52 33.81 -24.92
C SER A 377 10.51 34.88 -25.36
N ASP A 378 11.00 36.09 -25.61
CA ASP A 378 10.16 37.19 -26.11
C ASP A 378 9.58 36.89 -27.51
N GLU A 379 10.23 36.02 -28.29
CA GLU A 379 9.79 35.62 -29.64
C GLU A 379 8.46 34.85 -29.60
N ASP A 380 8.25 34.05 -28.55
CA ASP A 380 7.02 33.29 -28.34
C ASP A 380 5.79 34.20 -28.16
N CYS A 381 6.01 35.45 -27.74
CA CYS A 381 4.95 36.42 -27.50
C CYS A 381 4.65 37.31 -28.72
N ILE A 382 5.63 37.53 -29.60
CA ILE A 382 5.53 38.46 -30.74
C ILE A 382 4.67 37.89 -31.88
N THR A 383 4.59 36.57 -32.03
CA THR A 383 3.96 35.90 -33.18
C THR A 383 2.43 36.07 -33.26
N HIS A 384 1.78 36.58 -32.21
CA HIS A 384 0.31 36.57 -32.09
C HIS A 384 -0.32 37.83 -31.45
N SER A 385 0.46 38.89 -31.23
CA SER A 385 0.00 40.13 -30.59
C SER A 385 0.24 41.36 -31.48
N HIS A 386 -0.78 42.21 -31.65
CA HIS A 386 -0.65 43.51 -32.32
C HIS A 386 0.07 44.57 -31.45
N ALA A 387 0.38 44.25 -30.20
CA ALA A 387 1.10 45.11 -29.26
C ALA A 387 2.44 44.48 -28.85
N ALA A 388 3.45 45.31 -28.55
CA ALA A 388 4.70 44.84 -27.97
C ALA A 388 4.42 44.05 -26.69
N SER A 389 4.84 42.78 -26.65
CA SER A 389 4.63 41.87 -25.53
C SER A 389 5.97 41.25 -25.15
N VAL A 390 6.24 41.17 -23.85
CA VAL A 390 7.50 40.65 -23.30
C VAL A 390 7.19 39.40 -22.50
N CYS A 391 8.12 38.44 -22.53
CA CYS A 391 8.03 37.25 -21.72
C CYS A 391 8.46 37.56 -20.29
N VAL A 392 7.53 37.46 -19.34
CA VAL A 392 7.81 37.67 -17.92
C VAL A 392 7.90 36.33 -17.21
N THR A 393 8.94 36.11 -16.42
CA THR A 393 9.22 34.84 -15.74
C THR A 393 9.21 35.04 -14.23
N PRO A 394 8.53 34.18 -13.43
CA PRO A 394 8.45 34.40 -11.99
C PRO A 394 9.84 34.24 -11.35
N SER A 395 10.21 35.20 -10.49
CA SER A 395 11.47 35.23 -9.76
C SER A 395 11.38 34.30 -8.56
N LEU A 396 11.74 33.04 -8.77
CA LEU A 396 11.65 31.95 -7.80
C LEU A 396 13.00 31.28 -7.58
N GLU A 397 13.12 30.57 -6.46
CA GLU A 397 14.29 29.73 -6.16
C GLU A 397 14.37 28.56 -7.15
N ASN A 398 15.58 28.05 -7.39
CA ASN A 398 15.82 27.00 -8.37
C ASN A 398 15.06 25.68 -8.09
N GLN A 399 14.60 25.43 -6.86
CA GLN A 399 13.76 24.28 -6.51
C GLN A 399 12.26 24.61 -6.46
N THR A 400 11.88 25.87 -6.29
CA THR A 400 10.48 26.27 -6.24
C THR A 400 9.94 26.49 -7.65
N ARG A 401 8.68 26.12 -7.85
CA ARG A 401 8.00 26.25 -9.14
C ARG A 401 6.67 26.96 -8.93
N PHE A 402 6.31 27.75 -9.93
CA PHE A 402 4.95 28.24 -10.09
C PHE A 402 4.22 27.29 -11.05
N ILE A 403 3.11 26.71 -10.58
CA ILE A 403 2.33 25.72 -11.31
C ILE A 403 0.84 26.12 -11.30
N ARG A 404 0.25 26.24 -12.49
CA ARG A 404 -1.17 26.42 -12.75
C ARG A 404 -1.84 25.06 -12.87
N VAL A 405 -2.74 24.76 -11.94
CA VAL A 405 -3.54 23.54 -11.95
C VAL A 405 -4.91 23.85 -12.55
N THR A 406 -5.30 23.10 -13.59
CA THR A 406 -6.58 23.26 -14.28
C THR A 406 -7.59 22.25 -13.77
N HIS A 407 -8.68 22.73 -13.15
CA HIS A 407 -9.74 21.90 -12.58
C HIS A 407 -11.13 22.52 -12.84
N PRO A 408 -11.75 22.29 -14.01
CA PRO A 408 -13.08 22.81 -14.28
C PRO A 408 -14.12 22.21 -13.31
N PRO A 409 -15.19 22.96 -12.94
CA PRO A 409 -15.59 24.28 -13.45
C PRO A 409 -14.95 25.46 -12.72
N ASN A 410 -14.14 25.20 -11.69
CA ASN A 410 -13.55 26.23 -10.84
C ASN A 410 -12.37 26.93 -11.55
N THR A 411 -12.05 28.16 -11.11
CA THR A 411 -10.88 28.89 -11.65
C THR A 411 -9.59 28.18 -11.27
N HIS A 412 -8.61 28.18 -12.16
CA HIS A 412 -7.30 27.54 -11.92
C HIS A 412 -6.75 27.80 -10.50
N MET A 413 -6.34 26.74 -9.83
CA MET A 413 -5.51 26.81 -8.65
C MET A 413 -4.09 27.20 -9.06
N LEU A 414 -3.48 28.09 -8.29
CA LEU A 414 -2.11 28.54 -8.50
C LEU A 414 -1.26 28.02 -7.34
N PHE A 415 -0.25 27.22 -7.65
CA PHE A 415 0.67 26.64 -6.68
C PHE A 415 2.04 27.32 -6.78
N VAL A 416 2.61 27.68 -5.63
CA VAL A 416 4.00 28.13 -5.50
C VAL A 416 4.68 27.25 -4.48
N GLY A 417 5.70 26.48 -4.88
CA GLY A 417 6.42 25.62 -3.96
C GLY A 417 7.21 24.53 -4.66
N TYR A 418 7.70 23.57 -3.88
CA TYR A 418 8.39 22.40 -4.40
C TYR A 418 7.37 21.41 -4.99
N PRO A 419 7.47 20.98 -6.27
CA PRO A 419 6.43 20.15 -6.91
C PRO A 419 6.08 18.85 -6.16
N PRO A 420 7.04 18.12 -5.55
CA PRO A 420 6.72 16.97 -4.70
C PRO A 420 5.80 17.28 -3.51
N HIS A 421 5.83 18.50 -2.95
CA HIS A 421 4.88 18.86 -1.88
C HIS A 421 3.44 18.87 -2.38
N LEU A 422 3.20 19.29 -3.63
CA LEU A 422 1.87 19.24 -4.23
C LEU A 422 1.40 17.80 -4.44
N GLN A 423 2.32 16.89 -4.79
CA GLN A 423 2.01 15.46 -4.94
C GLN A 423 1.55 14.82 -3.62
N TYR A 424 2.11 15.22 -2.48
CA TYR A 424 1.72 14.70 -1.16
C TYR A 424 0.52 15.45 -0.54
N ALA A 425 0.23 16.66 -1.01
CA ALA A 425 -0.85 17.48 -0.48
C ALA A 425 -2.24 17.07 -0.99
N VAL A 426 -2.31 16.37 -2.12
CA VAL A 426 -3.57 16.03 -2.80
C VAL A 426 -3.61 14.53 -3.09
N SER A 427 -4.63 13.86 -2.59
CA SER A 427 -4.94 12.47 -2.95
C SER A 427 -5.88 12.46 -4.15
N LEU A 428 -5.55 11.64 -5.15
CA LEU A 428 -6.25 11.58 -6.44
C LEU A 428 -6.68 10.15 -6.79
N THR A 429 -7.75 10.03 -7.58
CA THR A 429 -8.20 8.76 -8.17
C THR A 429 -8.51 8.88 -9.67
N ASN A 430 -8.33 7.77 -10.39
CA ASN A 430 -8.68 7.65 -11.81
C ASN A 430 -10.19 7.46 -12.06
N PHE A 431 -10.96 7.18 -11.01
CA PHE A 431 -12.36 6.82 -11.10
C PHE A 431 -13.28 8.01 -10.80
N VAL A 432 -13.95 8.52 -11.83
CA VAL A 432 -14.94 9.60 -11.71
C VAL A 432 -16.35 8.99 -11.65
N PRO A 433 -17.15 9.24 -10.59
CA PRO A 433 -18.50 8.68 -10.49
C PRO A 433 -19.41 9.23 -11.59
N ARG A 434 -20.18 8.37 -12.24
CA ARG A 434 -21.17 8.77 -13.27
C ARG A 434 -22.46 9.34 -12.67
N PHE A 435 -22.77 8.96 -11.43
CA PHE A 435 -23.98 9.36 -10.72
C PHE A 435 -23.62 10.01 -9.38
N GLY A 436 -24.30 11.11 -9.03
CA GLY A 436 -23.99 11.88 -7.82
C GLY A 436 -24.26 11.17 -6.48
N PHE A 437 -25.01 10.06 -6.48
CA PHE A 437 -25.23 9.25 -5.27
C PHE A 437 -24.08 8.28 -4.97
N LEU A 438 -23.17 8.06 -5.93
CA LEU A 438 -22.06 7.14 -5.76
C LEU A 438 -20.97 7.77 -4.89
N HIS A 439 -20.46 6.99 -3.95
CA HIS A 439 -19.39 7.44 -3.08
C HIS A 439 -18.05 7.47 -3.84
N GLN A 440 -17.30 8.55 -3.69
CA GLN A 440 -16.04 8.78 -4.40
C GLN A 440 -14.91 7.86 -3.87
N ASP A 441 -15.04 7.39 -2.62
CA ASP A 441 -14.03 6.56 -1.96
C ASP A 441 -14.13 5.07 -2.26
N LEU A 442 -15.25 4.59 -2.84
CA LEU A 442 -15.46 3.16 -3.07
C LEU A 442 -14.39 2.51 -3.97
N PRO A 443 -14.00 3.09 -5.13
CA PRO A 443 -12.94 2.52 -5.97
C PRO A 443 -11.60 2.46 -5.23
N VAL A 444 -11.27 3.51 -4.48
CA VAL A 444 -10.04 3.61 -3.69
C VAL A 444 -10.04 2.58 -2.57
N PHE A 445 -11.17 2.39 -1.89
CA PHE A 445 -11.37 1.36 -0.88
C PHE A 445 -11.12 -0.03 -1.47
N LEU A 446 -11.75 -0.36 -2.60
CA LEU A 446 -11.62 -1.68 -3.23
C LEU A 446 -10.17 -1.92 -3.70
N GLU A 447 -9.56 -0.94 -4.36
CA GLU A 447 -8.18 -1.03 -4.83
C GLU A 447 -7.20 -1.25 -3.67
N THR A 448 -7.33 -0.45 -2.62
CA THR A 448 -6.48 -0.51 -1.42
C THR A 448 -6.69 -1.82 -0.67
N PHE A 449 -7.94 -2.23 -0.47
CA PHE A 449 -8.29 -3.50 0.16
C PHE A 449 -7.70 -4.69 -0.59
N CYS A 450 -7.86 -4.73 -1.92
CA CYS A 450 -7.31 -5.80 -2.75
C CYS A 450 -5.77 -5.83 -2.71
N LYS A 451 -5.10 -4.66 -2.72
CA LYS A 451 -3.63 -4.59 -2.54
C LYS A 451 -3.19 -5.23 -1.21
N TYR A 452 -3.92 -5.00 -0.11
CA TYR A 452 -3.63 -5.66 1.17
C TYR A 452 -3.94 -7.16 1.14
N VAL A 453 -5.03 -7.60 0.52
CA VAL A 453 -5.34 -9.03 0.39
C VAL A 453 -4.25 -9.76 -0.39
N VAL A 454 -3.79 -9.19 -1.52
CA VAL A 454 -2.68 -9.74 -2.32
C VAL A 454 -1.41 -9.85 -1.47
N SER A 455 -1.04 -8.77 -0.79
CA SER A 455 0.15 -8.70 0.06
C SER A 455 0.10 -9.73 1.20
N LEU A 456 -0.96 -9.68 2.01
CA LEU A 456 -1.06 -10.44 3.26
C LEU A 456 -1.34 -11.91 2.99
N SER A 457 -2.19 -12.24 2.01
CA SER A 457 -2.44 -13.63 1.65
C SER A 457 -1.20 -14.27 1.03
N GLY A 458 -0.48 -13.55 0.16
CA GLY A 458 0.81 -13.99 -0.38
C GLY A 458 1.86 -14.21 0.71
N ALA A 459 2.02 -13.25 1.63
CA ALA A 459 2.94 -13.37 2.77
C ALA A 459 2.58 -14.54 3.68
N LEU A 460 1.29 -14.73 4.00
CA LEU A 460 0.81 -15.84 4.82
C LEU A 460 1.04 -17.19 4.14
N ALA A 461 0.90 -17.29 2.81
CA ALA A 461 1.26 -18.48 2.05
C ALA A 461 2.77 -18.79 2.15
N VAL A 462 3.64 -17.78 1.97
CA VAL A 462 5.09 -17.97 2.07
C VAL A 462 5.49 -18.37 3.49
N VAL A 463 5.04 -17.64 4.50
CA VAL A 463 5.40 -17.90 5.92
C VAL A 463 4.93 -19.28 6.36
N ASN A 464 3.67 -19.65 6.11
CA ASN A 464 3.17 -20.98 6.48
C ASN A 464 3.77 -22.12 5.66
N SER A 465 4.42 -21.84 4.53
CA SER A 465 5.18 -22.87 3.79
C SER A 465 6.57 -23.14 4.37
N VAL A 466 7.12 -22.25 5.21
CA VAL A 466 8.48 -22.41 5.76
C VAL A 466 8.50 -23.56 6.77
N PRO A 467 9.47 -24.50 6.70
CA PRO A 467 9.61 -25.57 7.68
C PRO A 467 10.11 -25.02 9.02
N CYS A 468 9.20 -24.49 9.82
CA CYS A 468 9.45 -23.82 11.09
C CYS A 468 8.45 -24.31 12.13
N PHE A 469 8.86 -24.33 13.41
CA PHE A 469 7.98 -24.72 14.50
C PHE A 469 6.74 -23.80 14.58
N ALA A 470 5.60 -24.38 14.96
CA ALA A 470 4.30 -23.72 15.13
C ALA A 470 3.66 -23.10 13.86
N LEU A 471 4.18 -23.44 12.68
CA LEU A 471 3.58 -23.12 11.38
C LEU A 471 3.19 -24.39 10.62
N ASP A 472 2.36 -24.30 9.58
CA ASP A 472 1.94 -25.48 8.80
C ASP A 472 3.12 -26.22 8.17
N GLY A 473 4.18 -25.50 7.82
CA GLY A 473 5.41 -26.05 7.27
C GLY A 473 6.06 -27.09 8.17
N GLN A 474 5.81 -27.04 9.49
CA GLN A 474 6.22 -28.11 10.40
C GLN A 474 5.56 -29.45 10.03
N TRP A 475 4.24 -29.43 9.93
CA TRP A 475 3.44 -30.61 9.67
C TRP A 475 3.60 -31.09 8.22
N MET A 476 3.74 -30.15 7.28
CA MET A 476 4.06 -30.43 5.89
C MET A 476 5.42 -31.13 5.76
N LEU A 477 6.48 -30.63 6.40
CA LEU A 477 7.80 -31.26 6.35
C LEU A 477 7.74 -32.67 6.95
N ASN A 478 7.14 -32.84 8.13
CA ASN A 478 7.05 -34.15 8.78
C ASN A 478 6.31 -35.17 7.90
N ALA A 479 5.17 -34.79 7.32
CA ALA A 479 4.43 -35.66 6.41
C ALA A 479 5.21 -35.94 5.11
N LEU A 480 5.98 -34.98 4.60
CA LEU A 480 6.84 -35.17 3.42
C LEU A 480 7.99 -36.14 3.70
N LEU A 481 8.66 -36.00 4.85
CA LEU A 481 9.74 -36.91 5.25
C LEU A 481 9.21 -38.33 5.41
N GLU A 482 8.03 -38.50 6.00
CA GLU A 482 7.40 -39.82 6.14
C GLU A 482 6.95 -40.39 4.79
N ALA A 483 6.50 -39.56 3.85
CA ALA A 483 6.12 -39.99 2.51
C ALA A 483 7.32 -40.42 1.63
N THR A 484 8.48 -39.77 1.80
CA THR A 484 9.62 -39.91 0.86
C THR A 484 10.80 -40.70 1.43
N LEU A 485 11.13 -40.53 2.72
CA LEU A 485 12.29 -41.19 3.34
C LEU A 485 11.97 -42.55 3.96
N VAL A 486 10.71 -42.98 4.02
CA VAL A 486 10.37 -44.29 4.64
C VAL A 486 11.12 -45.47 4.01
N ASN A 487 11.40 -45.38 2.70
CA ASN A 487 12.13 -46.41 1.95
C ASN A 487 13.67 -46.32 2.09
N VAL A 488 14.19 -45.14 2.48
CA VAL A 488 15.64 -44.87 2.55
C VAL A 488 16.15 -44.97 3.98
N VAL A 489 15.40 -44.41 4.94
CA VAL A 489 15.70 -44.42 6.36
C VAL A 489 14.55 -45.15 7.07
N THR A 490 14.73 -46.46 7.26
CA THR A 490 13.73 -47.32 7.89
C THR A 490 13.48 -46.97 9.36
N ASP A 491 14.52 -46.51 10.06
CA ASP A 491 14.45 -46.10 11.46
C ASP A 491 13.69 -44.78 11.63
N ARG A 492 12.53 -44.86 12.29
CA ARG A 492 11.65 -43.73 12.57
C ARG A 492 12.33 -42.67 13.45
N GLN A 493 13.14 -43.07 14.43
CA GLN A 493 13.81 -42.12 15.32
C GLN A 493 14.79 -41.23 14.54
N ARG A 494 15.51 -41.81 13.57
CA ARG A 494 16.40 -41.03 12.69
C ARG A 494 15.63 -40.06 11.80
N ARG A 495 14.46 -40.44 11.27
CA ARG A 495 13.60 -39.53 10.48
C ARG A 495 13.11 -38.35 11.33
N GLU A 496 12.66 -38.62 12.55
CA GLU A 496 12.21 -37.58 13.49
C GLU A 496 13.36 -36.62 13.88
N LEU A 497 14.57 -37.14 14.09
CA LEU A 497 15.77 -36.32 14.31
C LEU A 497 16.11 -35.42 13.11
N ILE A 498 16.07 -35.95 11.88
CA ILE A 498 16.29 -35.16 10.66
C ILE A 498 15.24 -34.05 10.56
N GLY A 499 13.96 -34.38 10.79
CA GLY A 499 12.87 -33.41 10.84
C GLY A 499 13.14 -32.31 11.86
N PHE A 500 13.53 -32.67 13.08
CA PHE A 500 13.85 -31.71 14.14
C PHE A 500 14.96 -30.73 13.74
N PHE A 501 16.08 -31.21 13.17
CA PHE A 501 17.17 -30.34 12.74
C PHE A 501 16.79 -29.41 11.58
N LEU A 502 15.99 -29.90 10.62
CA LEU A 502 15.48 -29.08 9.53
C LEU A 502 14.53 -27.99 10.04
N LEU A 503 13.63 -28.31 10.98
CA LEU A 503 12.73 -27.35 11.62
C LEU A 503 13.49 -26.32 12.43
N LEU A 504 14.53 -26.73 13.16
CA LEU A 504 15.39 -25.82 13.91
C LEU A 504 16.10 -24.85 12.97
N ALA A 505 16.66 -25.35 11.86
CA ALA A 505 17.32 -24.52 10.85
C ALA A 505 16.35 -23.52 10.20
N GLY A 506 15.15 -23.97 9.80
CA GLY A 506 14.13 -23.09 9.24
C GLY A 506 13.62 -22.05 10.24
N SER A 507 13.46 -22.42 11.52
CA SER A 507 13.07 -21.48 12.58
C SER A 507 14.14 -20.43 12.84
N ALA A 508 15.41 -20.83 12.90
CA ALA A 508 16.54 -19.91 13.04
C ALA A 508 16.65 -18.95 11.84
N LEU A 509 16.43 -19.46 10.62
CA LEU A 509 16.45 -18.66 9.40
C LEU A 509 15.34 -17.61 9.37
N LEU A 510 14.11 -18.00 9.75
CA LEU A 510 12.98 -17.07 9.86
C LEU A 510 13.23 -16.02 10.94
N ALA A 511 13.67 -16.43 12.12
CA ALA A 511 13.97 -15.53 13.23
C ALA A 511 15.05 -14.50 12.86
N ALA A 512 16.12 -14.92 12.16
CA ALA A 512 17.16 -14.02 11.68
C ALA A 512 16.64 -12.97 10.70
N ASN A 513 15.80 -13.39 9.73
CA ASN A 513 15.17 -12.46 8.77
C ASN A 513 14.25 -11.45 9.46
N VAL A 514 13.43 -11.89 10.42
CA VAL A 514 12.55 -11.01 11.19
C VAL A 514 13.35 -10.03 12.04
N ALA A 515 14.38 -10.50 12.75
CA ALA A 515 15.22 -9.66 13.59
C ALA A 515 15.96 -8.57 12.79
N LEU A 516 16.57 -8.94 11.65
CA LEU A 516 17.23 -7.98 10.77
C LEU A 516 16.24 -7.02 10.09
N GLY A 517 15.07 -7.53 9.69
CA GLY A 517 14.01 -6.70 9.13
C GLY A 517 13.52 -5.64 10.11
N LEU A 518 13.30 -6.02 11.38
CA LEU A 518 12.95 -5.09 12.45
C LEU A 518 14.08 -4.10 12.71
N TRP A 519 15.33 -4.57 12.79
CA TRP A 519 16.50 -3.71 12.99
C TRP A 519 16.61 -2.62 11.91
N MET A 520 16.48 -2.97 10.63
CA MET A 520 16.53 -2.00 9.54
C MET A 520 15.41 -0.96 9.59
N VAL A 521 14.26 -1.31 10.17
CA VAL A 521 13.11 -0.42 10.31
C VAL A 521 13.27 0.49 11.53
N THR A 522 13.93 0.05 12.60
CA THR A 522 14.13 0.82 13.84
C THR A 522 15.43 1.62 13.89
N ALA A 523 16.46 1.19 13.15
CA ALA A 523 17.78 1.85 13.13
C ALA A 523 17.87 2.98 12.10
N ARG A 524 16.82 3.19 11.29
CA ARG A 524 16.61 4.37 10.45
C ARG A 524 15.55 5.24 11.07
#